data_AF-A0A4Q7V5I9-F1
#
_entry.id   AF-A0A4Q7V5I9-F1
#
_cell.length_a   1.000
_cell.length_b   1.000
_cell.length_c   1.000
_cell.angle_alpha   90.00
_cell.angle_beta   90.00
_cell.angle_gamma   90.00
#
_symmetry.space_group_name_H-M   'P 1'
#
loop_
_entity.id
_entity.type
_entity.pdbx_description
1 polymer ?
#
loop_
_entity_poly.entity_id
_entity_poly.type
_entity_poly.pdbx_seq_one_letter_code
_entity_poly.pdbx_strand_id
1 'polypeptide(L)'
;MLGLMTIWGFGAFIFYKVAYGVMAHSGITVLASLLMAVALSLSLFIMMRFNAIEILRYQADPIPASGSRSTLHSLYIRLVKIFIVGSIAFALLSKLVVFGFSSDLNGYLGWRRNVLFSSGRLEESISFILIAIAPMFIHFIIIIFGIRAQHPARKK
;
A
#
# COMPACT_ATOMS: atom_id res chain seq x y z
N MET A 1 3.80 -7.67 16.69
CA MET A 1 3.77 -6.47 15.81
C MET A 1 5.12 -6.25 15.12
N LEU A 2 6.22 -6.10 15.86
CA LEU A 2 7.54 -5.86 15.28
C LEU A 2 7.98 -6.97 14.29
N GLY A 3 7.83 -8.25 14.65
CA GLY A 3 8.19 -9.36 13.76
C GLY A 3 7.38 -9.40 12.46
N LEU A 4 6.09 -9.05 12.50
CA LEU A 4 5.25 -8.92 11.30
C LEU A 4 5.74 -7.76 10.41
N MET A 5 6.14 -6.63 11.00
CA MET A 5 6.72 -5.51 10.25
C MET A 5 8.06 -5.89 9.61
N THR A 6 8.90 -6.66 10.32
CA THR A 6 10.18 -7.13 9.78
C THR A 6 9.98 -8.08 8.60
N ILE A 7 9.04 -9.03 8.70
CA ILE A 7 8.72 -9.96 7.60
C ILE A 7 8.17 -9.19 6.40
N TRP A 8 7.22 -8.28 6.62
CA TRP A 8 6.66 -7.45 5.56
C TRP A 8 7.71 -6.55 4.91
N GLY A 9 8.55 -5.90 5.70
CA GLY A 9 9.64 -5.06 5.20
C GLY A 9 10.66 -5.85 4.41
N PHE A 10 11.13 -6.97 4.93
CA PHE A 10 12.10 -7.81 4.23
C PHE A 10 11.52 -8.40 2.93
N GLY A 11 10.29 -8.92 2.98
CA GLY A 11 9.59 -9.41 1.79
C GLY A 11 9.38 -8.31 0.74
N ALA A 12 9.00 -7.10 1.17
CA ALA A 12 8.84 -5.97 0.27
C ALA A 12 10.16 -5.50 -0.34
N PHE A 13 11.26 -5.52 0.41
CA PHE A 13 12.59 -5.22 -0.10
C PHE A 13 12.97 -6.14 -1.27
N ILE A 14 12.84 -7.46 -1.06
CA ILE A 14 13.09 -8.45 -2.11
C ILE A 14 12.15 -8.22 -3.29
N PHE A 15 10.85 -8.05 -3.01
CA PHE A 15 9.84 -7.83 -4.03
C PHE A 15 10.17 -6.62 -4.91
N TYR A 16 10.46 -5.45 -4.33
CA TYR A 16 10.78 -4.25 -5.10
C TYR A 16 12.06 -4.44 -5.90
N LYS A 17 13.10 -5.05 -5.30
CA LYS A 17 14.36 -5.26 -6.01
C LYS A 17 14.19 -6.16 -7.23
N VAL A 18 13.41 -7.23 -7.11
CA VAL A 18 13.14 -8.19 -8.20
C VAL A 18 12.16 -7.59 -9.22
N ALA A 19 11.02 -7.08 -8.78
CA ALA A 19 9.95 -6.59 -9.67
C ALA A 19 10.43 -5.45 -10.57
N TYR A 20 11.13 -4.47 -10.02
CA TYR A 20 11.69 -3.38 -10.83
C TYR A 20 12.92 -3.81 -11.63
N GLY A 21 13.66 -4.84 -11.19
CA GLY A 21 14.76 -5.42 -11.98
C GLY A 21 14.26 -6.13 -13.24
N VAL A 22 13.05 -6.69 -13.21
CA VAL A 22 12.41 -7.32 -14.38
C VAL A 22 11.73 -6.27 -15.27
N MET A 23 11.12 -5.25 -14.67
CA MET A 23 10.29 -4.27 -15.40
C MET A 23 11.05 -3.07 -15.98
N ALA A 24 12.21 -2.71 -15.40
CA ALA A 24 13.00 -1.59 -15.88
C ALA A 24 14.38 -2.07 -16.32
N HIS A 25 14.83 -1.61 -17.48
CA HIS A 25 16.11 -2.04 -18.09
C HIS A 25 17.33 -1.78 -17.19
N SER A 26 17.26 -0.76 -16.32
CA SER A 26 18.28 -0.42 -15.33
C SER A 26 17.95 -0.87 -13.89
N GLY A 27 16.71 -1.28 -13.63
CA GLY A 27 16.21 -1.59 -12.28
C GLY A 27 16.34 -0.44 -11.27
N ILE A 28 16.00 -0.72 -10.01
CA ILE A 28 16.28 0.20 -8.89
C ILE A 28 17.52 -0.23 -8.10
N THR A 29 18.17 0.74 -7.47
CA THR A 29 19.31 0.49 -6.58
C THR A 29 18.86 -0.28 -5.33
N VAL A 30 19.79 -1.03 -4.73
CA VAL A 30 19.53 -1.79 -3.49
C VAL A 30 19.06 -0.84 -2.38
N LEU A 31 19.69 0.33 -2.27
CA LEU A 31 19.30 1.35 -1.30
C LEU A 31 17.89 1.89 -1.55
N ALA A 32 17.51 2.17 -2.81
CA ALA A 32 16.15 2.58 -3.15
C ALA A 32 15.12 1.50 -2.77
N SER A 33 15.39 0.23 -3.10
CA SER A 33 14.49 -0.88 -2.73
C SER A 33 14.35 -1.02 -1.21
N LEU A 34 15.42 -0.81 -0.45
CA LEU A 34 15.39 -0.87 1.01
C LEU A 34 14.57 0.28 1.59
N LEU A 35 14.77 1.50 1.10
CA LEU A 35 14.02 2.67 1.54
C LEU A 35 12.53 2.56 1.18
N MET A 36 12.19 2.03 0.01
CA MET A 36 10.80 1.73 -0.35
C MET A 36 10.17 0.71 0.60
N ALA A 37 10.92 -0.32 1.00
CA ALA A 37 10.44 -1.33 1.93
C ALA A 37 10.23 -0.78 3.36
N VAL A 38 11.13 0.09 3.83
CA VAL A 38 10.98 0.81 5.10
C VAL A 38 9.75 1.72 5.05
N ALA A 39 9.61 2.49 3.97
CA ALA A 39 8.46 3.35 3.74
C ALA A 39 7.15 2.55 3.72
N LEU A 40 7.11 1.41 3.03
CA LEU A 40 5.95 0.53 2.98
C LEU A 40 5.60 0.04 4.39
N SER A 41 6.60 -0.45 5.13
CA SER A 41 6.41 -0.98 6.48
C SER A 41 5.81 0.07 7.42
N LEU A 42 6.30 1.31 7.32
CA LEU A 42 5.78 2.43 8.09
C LEU A 42 4.35 2.80 7.66
N SER A 43 4.08 2.87 6.36
CA SER A 43 2.74 3.13 5.82
C SER A 43 1.74 2.07 6.28
N LEU A 44 2.10 0.79 6.18
CA LEU A 44 1.26 -0.32 6.64
C LEU A 44 1.02 -0.26 8.16
N PHE A 45 2.03 0.11 8.96
CA PHE A 45 1.86 0.28 10.40
C PHE A 45 0.87 1.39 10.75
N ILE A 46 0.99 2.53 10.09
CA ILE A 46 0.08 3.67 10.28
C ILE A 46 -1.34 3.27 9.86
N MET A 47 -1.50 2.64 8.69
CA MET A 47 -2.79 2.17 8.19
C MET A 47 -3.42 1.12 9.10
N MET A 48 -2.63 0.18 9.62
CA MET A 48 -3.12 -0.83 10.58
C MET A 48 -3.70 -0.16 11.83
N ARG A 49 -3.11 0.92 12.34
CA ARG A 49 -3.67 1.66 13.48
C ARG A 49 -5.04 2.26 13.13
N PHE A 50 -5.16 2.93 11.99
CA PHE A 50 -6.45 3.51 11.56
C PHE A 50 -7.51 2.44 11.31
N ASN A 51 -7.14 1.34 10.63
CA ASN A 51 -8.04 0.22 10.40
C ASN A 51 -8.49 -0.43 11.72
N ALA A 52 -7.59 -0.60 12.69
CA ALA A 52 -7.92 -1.14 14.00
C ALA A 52 -8.90 -0.24 14.76
N ILE A 53 -8.72 1.09 14.71
CA ILE A 53 -9.66 2.04 15.32
C ILE A 53 -11.07 1.90 14.72
N GLU A 54 -11.16 1.80 13.39
CA GLU A 54 -12.46 1.65 12.71
C GLU A 54 -13.13 0.30 13.00
N ILE A 55 -12.34 -0.77 13.11
CA ILE A 55 -12.85 -2.09 13.51
C ILE A 55 -13.30 -2.08 14.97
N LEU A 56 -12.55 -1.46 15.88
CA LEU A 56 -12.92 -1.34 17.29
C LEU A 56 -14.19 -0.51 17.47
N ARG A 57 -14.32 0.62 16.74
CA ARG A 57 -15.55 1.43 16.71
C ARG A 57 -16.74 0.60 16.25
N TYR A 58 -16.57 -0.18 15.19
CA TYR A 58 -17.59 -1.10 14.71
C TYR A 58 -17.96 -2.18 15.74
N GLN A 59 -17.01 -2.64 16.56
CA GLN A 59 -17.26 -3.63 17.60
C GLN A 59 -17.90 -3.05 18.87
N ALA A 60 -17.62 -1.78 19.19
CA ALA A 60 -18.08 -1.09 20.39
C ALA A 60 -19.46 -0.43 20.25
N ASP A 61 -20.00 -0.33 19.03
CA ASP A 61 -21.31 0.28 18.77
C ASP A 61 -22.43 -0.56 19.46
N PRO A 62 -23.21 0.00 20.41
CA PRO A 62 -24.17 -0.74 21.24
C PRO A 62 -25.51 -1.12 20.56
N ILE A 63 -25.61 -1.08 19.23
CA ILE A 63 -26.87 -1.22 18.47
C ILE A 63 -27.01 -2.67 17.95
N PRO A 64 -28.24 -3.27 17.98
CA PRO A 64 -28.48 -4.64 18.42
C PRO A 64 -27.99 -5.70 17.44
N ALA A 65 -28.00 -6.95 17.90
CA ALA A 65 -27.59 -8.20 17.25
C ALA A 65 -28.11 -8.47 15.81
N SER A 66 -28.77 -7.52 15.14
CA SER A 66 -28.95 -7.53 13.69
C SER A 66 -27.78 -6.83 13.01
N GLY A 67 -26.86 -7.63 12.47
CA GLY A 67 -25.81 -7.19 11.54
C GLY A 67 -26.40 -6.55 10.28
N SER A 68 -26.88 -5.31 10.39
CA SER A 68 -27.41 -4.53 9.29
C SER A 68 -26.33 -4.41 8.22
N ARG A 69 -26.67 -4.81 6.98
CA ARG A 69 -25.80 -4.68 5.80
C ARG A 69 -25.26 -3.24 5.67
N SER A 70 -26.02 -2.24 6.14
CA SER A 70 -25.64 -0.83 6.16
C SER A 70 -24.39 -0.55 7.02
N THR A 71 -24.31 -1.11 8.23
CA THR A 71 -23.18 -0.85 9.15
C THR A 71 -21.89 -1.50 8.67
N LEU A 72 -21.98 -2.72 8.12
CA LEU A 72 -20.85 -3.38 7.48
C LEU A 72 -20.38 -2.64 6.23
N HIS A 73 -21.32 -2.20 5.39
CA HIS A 73 -21.00 -1.42 4.20
C HIS A 73 -20.28 -0.11 4.57
N SER A 74 -20.74 0.56 5.64
CA SER A 74 -20.10 1.76 6.17
C SER A 74 -18.65 1.50 6.63
N LEU A 75 -18.41 0.39 7.34
CA LEU A 75 -17.06 -0.03 7.72
C LEU A 75 -16.18 -0.26 6.49
N TYR A 76 -16.67 -1.01 5.50
CA TYR A 76 -15.91 -1.28 4.27
C TYR A 76 -15.54 0.02 3.53
N ILE A 77 -16.47 0.97 3.42
CA ILE A 77 -16.18 2.27 2.81
C ILE A 77 -15.06 2.99 3.56
N ARG A 78 -15.07 2.99 4.90
CA ARG A 78 -14.02 3.64 5.69
C ARG A 78 -12.66 2.97 5.49
N LEU A 79 -12.61 1.64 5.47
CA LEU A 79 -11.38 0.88 5.21
C LEU A 79 -10.85 1.13 3.79
N VAL A 80 -11.72 1.17 2.78
CA VAL A 80 -11.35 1.51 1.39
C VAL A 80 -10.79 2.92 1.32
N LYS A 81 -11.39 3.89 2.02
CA LYS A 81 -10.87 5.27 2.07
C LYS A 81 -9.47 5.32 2.68
N ILE A 82 -9.25 4.64 3.81
CA ILE A 82 -7.92 4.56 4.45
C ILE A 82 -6.91 3.93 3.47
N PHE A 83 -7.32 2.87 2.77
CA PHE A 83 -6.49 2.21 1.76
C PHE A 83 -6.11 3.14 0.61
N ILE A 84 -7.06 3.85 0.02
CA ILE A 84 -6.82 4.77 -1.10
C ILE A 84 -5.88 5.90 -0.67
N VAL A 85 -6.16 6.55 0.46
CA VAL A 85 -5.34 7.65 0.97
C VAL A 85 -3.92 7.17 1.29
N GLY A 86 -3.79 6.03 1.98
CA GLY A 86 -2.49 5.44 2.29
C GLY A 86 -1.70 5.05 1.04
N SER A 87 -2.37 4.49 0.03
CA SER A 87 -1.73 4.08 -1.23
C SER A 87 -1.27 5.26 -2.06
N ILE A 88 -2.04 6.35 -2.12
CA ILE A 88 -1.64 7.59 -2.80
C ILE A 88 -0.41 8.19 -2.10
N ALA A 89 -0.44 8.30 -0.78
CA ALA A 89 0.68 8.83 -0.01
C ALA A 89 1.95 7.97 -0.21
N PHE A 90 1.82 6.64 -0.16
CA PHE A 90 2.93 5.74 -0.36
C PHE A 90 3.48 5.77 -1.80
N ALA A 91 2.62 5.88 -2.81
CA ALA A 91 3.05 6.00 -4.20
C ALA A 91 3.85 7.28 -4.45
N LEU A 92 3.42 8.40 -3.85
CA LEU A 92 4.16 9.66 -3.90
C LEU A 92 5.52 9.53 -3.20
N LEU A 93 5.56 8.94 -2.01
CA LEU A 93 6.79 8.70 -1.27
C LEU A 93 7.76 7.78 -2.02
N SER A 94 7.23 6.71 -2.63
CA SER A 94 8.00 5.76 -3.44
C SER A 94 8.63 6.43 -4.64
N LYS A 95 7.88 7.31 -5.32
CA LYS A 95 8.43 8.13 -6.40
C LYS A 95 9.59 8.99 -5.89
N LEU A 96 9.43 9.71 -4.78
CA LEU A 96 10.49 10.52 -4.18
C LEU A 96 11.75 9.72 -3.83
N VAL A 97 11.58 8.53 -3.24
CA VAL A 97 12.70 7.63 -2.90
C VAL A 97 13.46 7.20 -4.16
N VAL A 98 12.74 6.79 -5.20
CA VAL A 98 13.36 6.31 -6.44
C VAL A 98 14.03 7.46 -7.20
N PHE A 99 13.45 8.66 -7.18
CA PHE A 99 14.08 9.87 -7.75
C PHE A 99 15.39 10.25 -7.07
N GLY A 100 15.45 10.14 -5.73
CA GLY A 100 16.64 10.50 -4.97
C GLY A 100 17.81 9.52 -5.15
N PHE A 101 17.54 8.27 -5.55
CA PHE A 101 18.52 7.18 -5.49
C PHE A 101 18.67 6.34 -6.77
N SER A 102 18.06 6.75 -7.89
CA SER A 102 18.30 6.14 -9.21
C SER A 102 18.28 7.20 -10.31
N SER A 103 19.46 7.67 -10.73
CA SER A 103 19.64 8.64 -11.83
C SER A 103 19.08 8.12 -13.16
N ASP A 104 19.19 6.81 -13.38
CA ASP A 104 18.78 6.17 -14.63
C ASP A 104 17.25 6.02 -14.68
N LEU A 105 16.60 5.63 -13.56
CA LEU A 105 15.14 5.64 -13.50
C LEU A 105 14.58 7.06 -13.55
N ASN A 106 15.33 8.07 -13.08
CA ASN A 106 14.95 9.48 -13.18
C ASN A 106 14.90 9.96 -14.64
N GLY A 107 15.81 9.45 -15.48
CA GLY A 107 15.77 9.59 -16.94
C GLY A 107 14.58 8.83 -17.56
N TYR A 108 14.27 7.63 -17.06
CA TYR A 108 13.13 6.85 -17.55
C TYR A 108 11.78 7.50 -17.21
N LEU A 109 11.63 8.02 -16.00
CA LEU A 109 10.44 8.73 -15.51
C LEU A 109 10.29 10.15 -16.09
N GLY A 110 11.16 10.56 -17.03
CA GLY A 110 10.97 11.74 -17.87
C GLY A 110 11.40 13.08 -17.27
N TRP A 111 12.18 13.11 -16.18
CA TRP A 111 12.40 14.35 -15.44
C TRP A 111 13.39 15.34 -16.09
N ARG A 112 14.21 14.93 -17.08
CA ARG A 112 15.07 15.88 -17.82
C ARG A 112 14.27 16.90 -18.65
N ARG A 113 12.97 16.71 -18.88
CA ARG A 113 12.05 17.69 -19.49
C ARG A 113 10.66 17.59 -18.82
N ASN A 114 10.34 18.56 -17.97
CA ASN A 114 8.98 18.86 -17.46
C ASN A 114 8.35 17.88 -16.45
N VAL A 115 9.00 17.80 -15.28
CA VAL A 115 8.51 17.93 -13.88
C VAL A 115 7.20 17.28 -13.41
N LEU A 116 6.15 16.99 -14.18
CA LEU A 116 4.95 16.32 -13.60
C LEU A 116 4.04 15.65 -14.64
N PHE A 117 4.21 15.95 -15.94
CA PHE A 117 3.32 15.50 -17.01
C PHE A 117 4.07 15.32 -18.35
N SER A 118 5.16 14.54 -18.36
CA SER A 118 5.71 14.04 -19.61
C SER A 118 4.73 12.99 -20.19
N SER A 119 3.88 13.44 -21.11
CA SER A 119 2.82 12.66 -21.78
C SER A 119 3.33 11.47 -22.59
N GLY A 120 4.65 11.34 -22.78
CA GLY A 120 5.24 10.25 -23.56
C GLY A 120 5.41 8.92 -22.82
N ARG A 121 5.23 8.86 -21.49
CA ARG A 121 5.52 7.65 -20.67
C ARG A 121 4.51 7.40 -19.54
N LEU A 122 3.25 7.70 -19.81
CA LEU A 122 2.15 7.50 -18.85
C LEU A 122 2.04 6.02 -18.43
N GLU A 123 2.25 5.09 -19.37
CA GLU A 123 2.25 3.65 -19.13
C GLU A 123 3.35 3.18 -18.16
N GLU A 124 4.57 3.72 -18.29
CA GLU A 124 5.68 3.39 -17.40
C GLU A 124 5.43 3.93 -15.98
N SER A 125 4.85 5.13 -15.87
CA SER A 125 4.47 5.72 -14.58
C SER A 125 3.33 4.96 -13.89
N ILE A 126 2.33 4.50 -14.65
CA ILE A 126 1.25 3.66 -14.13
C ILE A 126 1.82 2.32 -13.66
N SER A 127 2.63 1.67 -14.48
CA SER A 127 3.29 0.40 -14.14
C SER A 127 4.12 0.51 -12.87
N PHE A 128 4.86 1.62 -12.71
CA PHE A 128 5.60 1.91 -11.48
C PHE A 128 4.69 1.96 -10.25
N ILE A 129 3.59 2.71 -10.34
CA ILE A 129 2.64 2.89 -9.24
C ILE A 129 1.97 1.56 -8.88
N LEU A 130 1.58 0.78 -9.88
CA LEU A 130 0.97 -0.54 -9.68
C LEU A 130 1.90 -1.49 -8.94
N ILE A 131 3.18 -1.54 -9.32
CA ILE A 131 4.20 -2.35 -8.61
C ILE A 131 4.40 -1.82 -7.20
N ALA A 132 4.53 -0.50 -7.02
CA ALA A 132 4.75 0.10 -5.72
C ALA A 132 3.63 -0.31 -4.75
N ILE A 133 2.37 -0.15 -5.15
CA ILE A 133 1.20 -0.38 -4.28
C ILE A 133 0.86 -1.88 -4.15
N ALA A 134 1.35 -2.76 -5.03
CA ALA A 134 0.96 -4.18 -5.02
C ALA A 134 1.06 -4.87 -3.64
N PRO A 135 2.15 -4.72 -2.85
CA PRO A 135 2.21 -5.26 -1.49
C PRO A 135 1.15 -4.67 -0.55
N MET A 136 0.83 -3.38 -0.67
CA MET A 136 -0.25 -2.75 0.10
C MET A 136 -1.61 -3.34 -0.27
N PHE A 137 -1.83 -3.62 -1.56
CA PHE A 137 -3.07 -4.21 -2.03
C PHE A 137 -3.25 -5.63 -1.47
N ILE A 138 -2.19 -6.44 -1.46
CA ILE A 138 -2.18 -7.77 -0.82
C ILE A 138 -2.52 -7.63 0.68
N HIS A 139 -1.90 -6.67 1.37
CA HIS A 139 -2.20 -6.43 2.78
C HIS A 139 -3.66 -6.02 3.01
N PHE A 140 -4.21 -5.16 2.16
CA PHE A 140 -5.61 -4.74 2.24
C PHE A 140 -6.58 -5.91 2.03
N ILE A 141 -6.29 -6.79 1.07
CA ILE A 141 -7.05 -8.03 0.85
C ILE A 141 -7.06 -8.86 2.14
N ILE A 142 -5.90 -9.08 2.78
CA ILE A 142 -5.80 -9.86 4.03
C ILE A 142 -6.70 -9.27 5.12
N ILE A 143 -6.74 -7.93 5.28
CA ILE A 143 -7.62 -7.28 6.26
C ILE A 143 -9.10 -7.53 5.94
N ILE A 144 -9.50 -7.32 4.69
CA ILE A 144 -10.89 -7.49 4.24
C ILE A 144 -11.38 -8.93 4.45
N PHE A 145 -10.56 -9.91 4.07
CA PHE A 145 -10.88 -11.33 4.29
C PHE A 145 -10.87 -11.70 5.77
N GLY A 146 -9.95 -11.16 6.57
CA GLY A 146 -9.90 -11.36 8.01
C GLY A 146 -11.18 -10.88 8.71
N ILE A 147 -11.67 -9.69 8.35
CA ILE A 147 -12.94 -9.16 8.87
C ILE A 147 -14.12 -10.06 8.48
N ARG A 148 -14.16 -10.50 7.22
CA ARG A 148 -15.22 -11.38 6.72
C ARG A 148 -15.24 -12.73 7.44
N ALA A 149 -14.08 -13.30 7.79
CA ALA A 149 -13.98 -14.56 8.52
C ALA A 149 -14.44 -14.47 9.99
N GLN A 150 -14.28 -13.30 10.63
CA GLN A 150 -14.71 -13.07 12.01
C GLN A 150 -16.22 -12.82 12.15
N HIS A 151 -16.89 -12.39 11.07
CA HIS A 151 -18.32 -12.05 11.06
C HIS A 151 -19.32 -13.23 11.14
N PRO A 152 -19.13 -14.40 10.48
CA PRO A 152 -20.05 -15.52 10.61
C PRO A 152 -20.18 -16.06 12.05
N ALA A 153 -19.19 -15.79 12.92
CA ALA A 153 -19.23 -16.17 14.33
C ALA A 153 -20.18 -15.31 15.19
N ARG A 154 -20.65 -14.14 14.71
CA ARG A 154 -21.59 -13.25 15.42
C ARG A 154 -23.07 -13.58 15.16
N LYS A 155 -23.38 -14.62 14.38
CA LYS A 155 -24.76 -15.10 14.12
C LYS A 155 -25.26 -16.15 15.14
N LYS A 156 -24.62 -16.28 16.29
CA LYS A 156 -25.09 -17.16 17.37
C LYS A 156 -25.67 -16.35 18.51
#